data_AF-A0A482UZY3-F1
#
_entry.id   AF-A0A482UZY3-F1
#
_cell.length_a   1.000
_cell.length_b   1.000
_cell.length_c   1.000
_cell.angle_alpha   90.00
_cell.angle_beta   90.00
_cell.angle_gamma   90.00
#
_symmetry.space_group_name_H-M   'P 1'
#
loop_
_entity.id
_entity.type
_entity.pdbx_description
1 polymer ?
#
loop_
_entity_poly.entity_id
_entity_poly.type
_entity_poly.pdbx_seq_one_letter_code
_entity_poly.pdbx_strand_id
1 'polypeptide(L)'
;PTSTPHSPIQVNGYPTVVLLDEQGEVISLDANDIILSLPFANWKRAEQERKAREARMASEVEAFKNNFNLFSFLSKTVQSPLYNAQGEVPVSQLQGKVVGVYFSAHWCPPCRGFTPLLADKYRALQAAHKGFEVVFVSSDRSSVEFNEYFKDMPWVALDYSERDAKEILSRVFGVGGIPTLLLFDTDGTLMTKEGREVVMTLAYDDWAEFETKKRARQEDEARKVSTMPDEAQVEAHEHVLKKLPHVYRGVYGCDVCETEGQGWVYHCEHCGWDAHPLCIFKDT
;
A
#
# COMPACT_ATOMS: atom_id res chain seq x y z
N PRO A 1 -64.20 -3.61 -24.11
CA PRO A 1 -64.87 -2.35 -24.52
C PRO A 1 -63.86 -1.20 -24.55
N THR A 2 -63.44 -0.89 -25.78
CA THR A 2 -62.75 0.34 -26.23
C THR A 2 -61.47 0.76 -25.52
N SER A 3 -60.38 0.07 -25.85
CA SER A 3 -59.04 0.66 -25.89
C SER A 3 -58.99 1.69 -27.02
N THR A 4 -58.99 2.98 -26.69
CA THR A 4 -58.63 4.04 -27.63
C THR A 4 -57.12 3.97 -27.88
N PRO A 5 -56.65 3.87 -29.14
CA PRO A 5 -55.23 3.98 -29.42
C PRO A 5 -54.82 5.43 -29.18
N HIS A 6 -53.90 5.66 -28.24
CA HIS A 6 -53.25 6.96 -28.10
C HIS A 6 -52.56 7.30 -29.43
N SER A 7 -52.85 8.48 -29.96
CA SER A 7 -52.20 8.99 -31.17
C SER A 7 -50.67 8.95 -31.00
N PRO A 8 -49.90 8.52 -32.02
CA PRO A 8 -48.45 8.58 -31.94
C PRO A 8 -48.01 10.03 -31.73
N ILE A 9 -47.24 10.26 -30.67
CA ILE A 9 -46.65 11.57 -30.36
C ILE A 9 -45.70 11.91 -31.51
N GLN A 10 -46.02 12.93 -32.29
CA GLN A 10 -45.11 13.44 -33.32
C GLN A 10 -44.06 14.34 -32.67
N VAL A 11 -42.86 13.80 -32.51
CA VAL A 11 -41.68 14.54 -32.08
C VAL A 11 -41.03 15.14 -33.33
N ASN A 12 -41.05 16.46 -33.45
CA ASN A 12 -40.44 17.17 -34.58
C ASN A 12 -38.91 17.05 -34.53
N GLY A 13 -38.34 16.11 -35.29
CA GLY A 13 -37.01 16.17 -35.91
C GLY A 13 -35.74 16.35 -35.05
N TYR A 14 -35.85 16.56 -33.74
CA TYR A 14 -34.72 16.64 -32.81
C TYR A 14 -34.84 15.51 -31.77
N PRO A 15 -33.73 14.92 -31.30
CA PRO A 15 -33.79 13.92 -30.24
C PRO A 15 -34.30 14.61 -28.95
N THR A 16 -35.52 14.28 -28.55
CA THR A 16 -36.17 14.83 -27.36
C THR A 16 -36.26 13.77 -26.28
N VAL A 17 -35.75 14.08 -25.09
CA VAL A 17 -35.88 13.19 -23.93
C VAL A 17 -37.22 13.44 -23.25
N VAL A 18 -38.02 12.39 -23.11
CA VAL A 18 -39.33 12.40 -22.45
C VAL A 18 -39.16 11.76 -21.07
N LEU A 19 -39.62 12.45 -20.02
CA LEU A 19 -39.64 11.91 -18.65
C LEU A 19 -40.99 11.24 -18.41
N LEU A 20 -40.97 9.99 -17.94
CA LEU A 20 -42.15 9.25 -17.50
C LEU A 20 -42.09 9.03 -15.98
N ASP A 21 -43.25 8.95 -15.33
CA ASP A 21 -43.34 8.51 -13.93
C ASP A 21 -43.24 6.99 -13.79
N GLU A 22 -43.29 6.49 -12.55
CA GLU A 22 -43.22 5.05 -12.25
C GLU A 22 -44.42 4.26 -12.80
N GLN A 23 -45.50 4.95 -13.20
CA GLN A 23 -46.70 4.38 -13.81
C GLN A 23 -46.66 4.47 -15.35
N GLY A 24 -45.64 5.11 -15.93
CA GLY A 24 -45.45 5.28 -17.37
C GLY A 24 -46.14 6.52 -17.96
N GLU A 25 -46.66 7.42 -17.13
CA GLU A 25 -47.29 8.66 -17.58
C GLU A 25 -46.26 9.75 -17.86
N VAL A 26 -46.50 10.57 -18.89
CA VAL A 26 -45.54 11.60 -19.32
C VAL A 26 -45.53 12.78 -18.35
N ILE A 27 -44.40 12.97 -17.66
CA ILE A 27 -44.13 14.10 -16.78
C ILE A 27 -43.69 15.34 -17.58
N SER A 28 -42.81 15.15 -18.58
CA SER A 28 -42.35 16.24 -19.45
C SER A 28 -42.00 15.75 -20.85
N LEU A 29 -42.40 16.53 -21.84
CA LEU A 29 -42.13 16.28 -23.26
C LEU A 29 -40.86 16.97 -23.77
N ASP A 30 -40.21 17.81 -22.95
CA ASP A 30 -38.89 18.39 -23.23
C ASP A 30 -38.11 18.51 -21.91
N ALA A 31 -37.41 17.43 -21.56
CA ALA A 31 -36.68 17.32 -20.30
C ALA A 31 -35.25 17.86 -20.38
N ASN A 32 -34.84 18.51 -21.49
CA ASN A 32 -33.45 18.91 -21.67
C ASN A 32 -32.96 19.87 -20.58
N ASP A 33 -33.75 20.87 -20.19
CA ASP A 33 -33.38 21.82 -19.12
C ASP A 33 -33.33 21.16 -17.72
N ILE A 34 -34.12 20.10 -17.50
CA ILE A 34 -34.13 19.34 -16.24
C ILE A 34 -32.90 18.44 -16.17
N ILE A 35 -32.57 17.75 -17.25
CA ILE A 35 -31.38 16.90 -17.36
C ILE A 35 -30.09 17.73 -17.31
N LEU A 36 -30.09 18.96 -17.81
CA LEU A 36 -28.93 19.85 -17.75
C LEU A 36 -28.79 20.55 -16.39
N SER A 37 -29.87 20.70 -15.61
CA SER A 37 -29.84 21.38 -14.30
C SER A 37 -29.59 20.48 -13.09
N LEU A 38 -29.90 19.18 -13.17
CA LEU A 38 -29.69 18.21 -12.09
C LEU A 38 -28.22 17.70 -11.88
N PRO A 39 -27.34 17.59 -12.90
CA PRO A 39 -25.98 17.04 -12.73
C PRO A 39 -24.93 18.03 -12.24
N PHE A 40 -25.02 19.33 -12.60
CA PHE A 40 -23.94 20.29 -12.29
C PHE A 40 -23.89 20.71 -10.81
N ALA A 41 -25.04 20.86 -10.14
CA ALA A 41 -25.08 21.23 -8.73
C ALA A 41 -24.60 20.08 -7.82
N ASN A 42 -24.99 18.85 -8.15
CA ASN A 42 -24.52 17.65 -7.47
C ASN A 42 -23.02 17.41 -7.69
N TRP A 43 -22.51 17.67 -8.90
CA TRP A 43 -21.08 17.61 -9.19
C TRP A 43 -20.28 18.66 -8.40
N LYS A 44 -20.74 19.92 -8.34
CA LYS A 44 -20.06 20.96 -7.56
C LYS A 44 -20.00 20.61 -6.07
N ARG A 45 -21.09 20.07 -5.52
CA ARG A 45 -21.13 19.61 -4.12
C ARG A 45 -20.18 18.43 -3.89
N ALA A 46 -20.23 17.40 -4.73
CA ALA A 46 -19.31 16.26 -4.65
C ALA A 46 -17.84 16.67 -4.78
N GLU A 47 -17.53 17.64 -5.65
CA GLU A 47 -16.18 18.19 -5.79
C GLU A 47 -15.75 19.00 -4.57
N GLN A 48 -16.65 19.78 -3.96
CA GLN A 48 -16.39 20.49 -2.70
C GLN A 48 -16.15 19.50 -1.56
N GLU A 49 -16.95 18.45 -1.44
CA GLU A 49 -16.80 17.37 -0.45
C GLU A 49 -15.47 16.63 -0.65
N ARG A 50 -15.10 16.32 -1.90
CA ARG A 50 -13.81 15.70 -2.23
C ARG A 50 -12.64 16.60 -1.84
N LYS A 51 -12.70 17.89 -2.15
CA LYS A 51 -11.67 18.88 -1.76
C LYS A 51 -11.58 19.02 -0.24
N ALA A 52 -12.71 19.04 0.46
CA ALA A 52 -12.74 19.11 1.92
C ALA A 52 -12.14 17.84 2.55
N ARG A 53 -12.48 16.65 2.04
CA ARG A 53 -11.88 15.38 2.46
C ARG A 53 -10.37 15.37 2.22
N GLU A 54 -9.92 15.77 1.04
CA GLU A 54 -8.50 15.83 0.70
C GLU A 54 -7.74 16.84 1.58
N ALA A 55 -8.32 18.01 1.86
CA ALA A 55 -7.72 18.99 2.77
C ALA A 55 -7.63 18.46 4.20
N ARG A 56 -8.67 17.77 4.70
CA ARG A 56 -8.65 17.11 6.00
C ARG A 56 -7.57 16.03 6.06
N MET A 57 -7.52 15.16 5.05
CA MET A 57 -6.52 14.11 4.91
C MET A 57 -5.10 14.69 4.91
N ALA A 58 -4.86 15.75 4.13
CA ALA A 58 -3.56 16.43 4.09
C ALA A 58 -3.17 17.03 5.45
N SER A 59 -4.12 17.65 6.16
CA SER A 59 -3.89 18.19 7.50
C SER A 59 -3.55 17.09 8.52
N GLU A 60 -4.26 15.96 8.48
CA GLU A 60 -4.00 14.83 9.39
C GLU A 60 -2.65 14.19 9.09
N VAL A 61 -2.33 13.97 7.82
CA VAL A 61 -1.00 13.47 7.41
C VAL A 61 0.11 14.41 7.88
N GLU A 62 -0.06 15.72 7.71
CA GLU A 62 0.94 16.71 8.16
C GLU A 62 1.14 16.70 9.67
N ALA A 63 0.07 16.55 10.45
CA ALA A 63 0.14 16.44 11.91
C ALA A 63 1.00 15.26 12.39
N PHE A 64 1.12 14.23 11.56
CA PHE A 64 1.86 13.00 11.87
C PHE A 64 3.28 12.95 11.28
N LYS A 65 3.61 13.73 10.25
CA LYS A 65 4.90 13.60 9.52
C LYS A 65 6.16 13.69 10.39
N ASN A 66 6.15 14.54 11.43
CA ASN A 66 7.35 14.84 12.21
C ASN A 66 7.42 14.18 13.58
N ASN A 67 6.32 13.59 14.05
CA ASN A 67 6.25 12.99 15.38
C ASN A 67 5.20 11.87 15.43
N PHE A 68 5.28 10.95 14.47
CA PHE A 68 4.36 9.81 14.44
C PHE A 68 4.65 8.87 15.63
N ASN A 69 3.59 8.46 16.30
CA ASN A 69 3.60 7.37 17.26
C ASN A 69 2.43 6.43 16.98
N LEU A 70 2.69 5.13 16.83
CA LEU A 70 1.69 4.15 16.44
C LEU A 70 0.52 4.08 17.41
N PHE A 71 0.77 4.04 18.72
CA PHE A 71 -0.29 3.91 19.71
C PHE A 71 -1.13 5.18 19.80
N SER A 72 -0.52 6.36 19.69
CA SER A 72 -1.26 7.62 19.60
C SER A 72 -2.09 7.70 18.32
N PHE A 73 -1.59 7.18 17.19
CA PHE A 73 -2.34 7.14 15.95
C PHE A 73 -3.55 6.22 16.06
N LEU A 74 -3.33 4.97 16.47
CA LEU A 74 -4.39 3.97 16.62
C LEU A 74 -5.47 4.40 17.62
N SER A 75 -5.10 5.07 18.72
CA SER A 75 -6.09 5.51 19.71
C SER A 75 -6.87 6.77 19.34
N LYS A 76 -6.30 7.66 18.50
CA LYS A 76 -6.94 8.95 18.17
C LYS A 76 -7.63 8.96 16.81
N THR A 77 -7.12 8.19 15.85
CA THR A 77 -7.56 8.25 14.45
C THR A 77 -8.45 7.08 14.09
N VAL A 78 -8.19 5.89 14.64
CA VAL A 78 -9.02 4.71 14.39
C VAL A 78 -10.23 4.76 15.32
N GLN A 79 -11.42 4.59 14.77
CA GLN A 79 -12.69 4.71 15.49
C GLN A 79 -13.20 3.35 15.99
N SER A 80 -12.78 2.27 15.34
CA SER A 80 -13.08 0.88 15.68
C SER A 80 -11.94 0.20 16.46
N PRO A 81 -12.25 -0.85 17.23
CA PRO A 81 -11.21 -1.72 17.78
C PRO A 81 -10.48 -2.48 16.66
N LEU A 82 -9.29 -3.01 16.98
CA LEU A 82 -8.69 -4.03 16.13
C LEU A 82 -9.45 -5.35 16.32
N TYR A 83 -9.26 -6.32 15.43
CA TYR A 83 -9.88 -7.63 15.59
C TYR A 83 -8.98 -8.75 15.09
N ASN A 84 -9.18 -9.94 15.63
CA ASN A 84 -8.63 -11.18 15.16
C ASN A 84 -9.74 -12.24 15.04
N ALA A 85 -9.36 -13.50 14.80
CA ALA A 85 -10.31 -14.61 14.71
C ALA A 85 -11.12 -14.85 16.00
N GLN A 86 -10.70 -14.32 17.15
CA GLN A 86 -11.39 -14.43 18.44
C GLN A 86 -12.30 -13.24 18.76
N GLY A 87 -12.25 -12.16 17.96
CA GLY A 87 -13.08 -10.97 18.12
C GLY A 87 -12.25 -9.69 18.30
N GLU A 88 -12.83 -8.71 18.99
CA GLU A 88 -12.24 -7.39 19.18
C GLU A 88 -11.02 -7.42 20.11
N VAL A 89 -9.98 -6.68 19.74
CA VAL A 89 -8.73 -6.51 20.47
C VAL A 89 -8.48 -5.01 20.68
N PRO A 90 -8.45 -4.53 21.93
CA PRO A 90 -8.16 -3.13 22.19
C PRO A 90 -6.68 -2.82 21.92
N VAL A 91 -6.42 -1.60 21.42
CA VAL A 91 -5.06 -1.11 21.09
C VAL A 91 -4.11 -1.19 22.29
N SER A 92 -4.61 -1.11 23.52
CA SER A 92 -3.79 -1.24 24.74
C SER A 92 -3.07 -2.59 24.87
N GLN A 93 -3.58 -3.67 24.25
CA GLN A 93 -2.93 -4.98 24.25
C GLN A 93 -1.69 -5.06 23.34
N LEU A 94 -1.44 -4.03 22.53
CA LEU A 94 -0.25 -3.92 21.69
C LEU A 94 0.88 -3.18 22.42
N GLN A 95 0.59 -2.42 23.50
CA GLN A 95 1.61 -1.66 24.22
C GLN A 95 2.64 -2.61 24.86
N GLY A 96 3.92 -2.23 24.79
CA GLY A 96 5.02 -3.07 25.28
C GLY A 96 5.41 -4.22 24.34
N LYS A 97 4.81 -4.32 23.15
CA LYS A 97 5.21 -5.24 22.09
C LYS A 97 5.81 -4.48 20.92
N VAL A 98 6.76 -5.10 20.23
CA VAL A 98 7.15 -4.67 18.88
C VAL A 98 5.95 -4.93 17.95
N VAL A 99 5.58 -3.96 17.12
CA VAL A 99 4.40 -4.06 16.25
C VAL A 99 4.79 -3.94 14.78
N GLY A 100 4.43 -4.96 13.99
CA GLY A 100 4.49 -4.92 12.54
C GLY A 100 3.19 -4.41 11.93
N VAL A 101 3.18 -3.23 11.31
CA VAL A 101 2.03 -2.76 10.50
C VAL A 101 2.20 -3.27 9.08
N TYR A 102 1.34 -4.23 8.70
CA TYR A 102 1.49 -5.02 7.49
C TYR A 102 0.49 -4.62 6.41
N PHE A 103 0.98 -3.95 5.35
CA PHE A 103 0.21 -3.62 4.17
C PHE A 103 0.25 -4.76 3.15
N SER A 104 -0.91 -5.32 2.85
CA SER A 104 -1.02 -6.49 1.97
C SER A 104 -2.41 -6.59 1.34
N ALA A 105 -2.58 -7.47 0.36
CA ALA A 105 -3.87 -7.79 -0.24
C ALA A 105 -3.88 -9.20 -0.82
N HIS A 106 -5.06 -9.80 -0.89
CA HIS A 106 -5.28 -11.13 -1.43
C HIS A 106 -4.89 -11.25 -2.89
N TRP A 107 -5.28 -10.24 -3.69
CA TRP A 107 -5.09 -10.20 -5.13
C TRP A 107 -3.61 -10.06 -5.53
N CYS A 108 -2.74 -9.65 -4.60
CA CYS A 108 -1.32 -9.37 -4.82
C CYS A 108 -0.45 -10.65 -4.78
N PRO A 109 0.19 -11.05 -5.90
CA PRO A 109 1.04 -12.25 -5.93
C PRO A 109 2.23 -12.25 -4.96
N PRO A 110 3.10 -11.21 -4.88
CA PRO A 110 4.22 -11.23 -3.94
C PRO A 110 3.74 -11.23 -2.48
N CYS A 111 2.55 -10.70 -2.21
CA CYS A 111 1.93 -10.74 -0.90
C CYS A 111 1.61 -12.17 -0.46
N ARG A 112 1.02 -12.99 -1.34
CA ARG A 112 0.70 -14.40 -1.06
C ARG A 112 1.95 -15.24 -0.78
N GLY A 113 3.10 -14.88 -1.34
CA GLY A 113 4.39 -15.52 -1.01
C GLY A 113 4.96 -15.07 0.34
N PHE A 114 4.78 -13.80 0.71
CA PHE A 114 5.36 -13.24 1.94
C PHE A 114 4.53 -13.54 3.21
N THR A 115 3.21 -13.51 3.13
CA THR A 115 2.31 -13.77 4.28
C THR A 115 2.61 -15.06 5.05
N PRO A 116 2.79 -16.23 4.42
CA PRO A 116 3.11 -17.46 5.15
C PRO A 116 4.45 -17.37 5.88
N LEU A 117 5.46 -16.73 5.27
CA LEU A 117 6.76 -16.50 5.93
C LEU A 117 6.59 -15.63 7.17
N LEU A 118 5.84 -14.53 7.06
CA LEU A 118 5.55 -13.67 8.20
C LEU A 118 4.76 -14.42 9.29
N ALA A 119 3.81 -15.28 8.91
CA ALA A 119 3.02 -16.07 9.86
C ALA A 119 3.87 -17.09 10.65
N ASP A 120 4.78 -17.80 9.99
CA ASP A 120 5.69 -18.73 10.67
C ASP A 120 6.61 -18.01 11.65
N LYS A 121 7.09 -16.85 11.23
CA LYS A 121 7.98 -15.98 11.99
C LYS A 121 7.26 -15.37 13.21
N TYR A 122 6.01 -14.94 13.03
CA TYR A 122 5.11 -14.53 14.11
C TYR A 122 4.91 -15.65 15.14
N ARG A 123 4.55 -16.86 14.70
CA ARG A 123 4.33 -18.00 15.60
C ARG A 123 5.57 -18.34 16.42
N ALA A 124 6.75 -18.30 15.81
CA ALA A 124 8.02 -18.55 16.50
C ALA A 124 8.28 -17.53 17.63
N LEU A 125 8.00 -16.24 17.40
CA LEU A 125 8.11 -15.21 18.45
C LEU A 125 7.12 -15.37 19.58
N GLN A 126 5.88 -15.71 19.24
CA GLN A 126 4.85 -15.93 20.23
C GLN A 126 5.23 -17.12 21.13
N ALA A 127 5.74 -18.21 20.54
CA ALA A 127 6.25 -19.37 21.27
C ALA A 127 7.48 -19.03 22.14
N ALA A 128 8.31 -18.07 21.70
CA ALA A 128 9.47 -17.59 22.44
C ALA A 128 9.15 -16.44 23.43
N HIS A 129 7.88 -16.03 23.55
CA HIS A 129 7.43 -14.92 24.40
C HIS A 129 8.18 -13.59 24.16
N LYS A 130 8.56 -13.31 22.90
CA LYS A 130 9.37 -12.14 22.52
C LYS A 130 8.57 -10.84 22.33
N GLY A 131 7.28 -10.83 22.69
CA GLY A 131 6.44 -9.62 22.67
C GLY A 131 6.32 -8.98 21.29
N PHE A 132 5.71 -9.68 20.34
CA PHE A 132 5.49 -9.17 18.98
C PHE A 132 4.02 -9.25 18.59
N GLU A 133 3.54 -8.26 17.85
CA GLU A 133 2.21 -8.26 17.25
C GLU A 133 2.27 -7.80 15.79
N VAL A 134 1.30 -8.22 14.98
CA VAL A 134 1.11 -7.69 13.63
C VAL A 134 -0.28 -7.06 13.52
N VAL A 135 -0.35 -5.86 12.94
CA VAL A 135 -1.60 -5.21 12.55
C VAL A 135 -1.70 -5.26 11.04
N PHE A 136 -2.58 -6.12 10.53
CA PHE A 136 -2.87 -6.20 9.10
C PHE A 136 -3.66 -4.96 8.65
N VAL A 137 -3.14 -4.27 7.65
CA VAL A 137 -3.75 -3.10 7.01
C VAL A 137 -4.02 -3.43 5.55
N SER A 138 -5.27 -3.78 5.26
CA SER A 138 -5.64 -4.32 3.97
C SER A 138 -5.63 -3.29 2.84
N SER A 139 -5.13 -3.72 1.69
CA SER A 139 -5.26 -3.06 0.39
C SER A 139 -6.19 -3.84 -0.55
N ASP A 140 -6.99 -4.75 -0.02
CA ASP A 140 -8.07 -5.42 -0.75
C ASP A 140 -9.12 -4.41 -1.23
N ARG A 141 -9.83 -4.81 -2.28
CA ARG A 141 -10.79 -3.94 -2.98
C ARG A 141 -12.22 -4.09 -2.44
N SER A 142 -12.46 -5.13 -1.65
CA SER A 142 -13.73 -5.36 -0.97
C SER A 142 -13.52 -5.97 0.41
N SER A 143 -14.52 -5.82 1.28
CA SER A 143 -14.54 -6.48 2.59
C SER A 143 -14.57 -8.01 2.47
N VAL A 144 -15.12 -8.54 1.38
CA VAL A 144 -15.16 -9.98 1.09
C VAL A 144 -13.75 -10.52 0.82
N GLU A 145 -13.00 -9.86 -0.08
CA GLU A 145 -11.60 -10.20 -0.35
C GLU A 145 -10.73 -10.09 0.91
N PHE A 146 -10.95 -9.01 1.69
CA PHE A 146 -10.30 -8.81 2.98
C PHE A 146 -10.53 -9.99 3.94
N ASN A 147 -11.80 -10.35 4.16
CA ASN A 147 -12.17 -11.42 5.09
C ASN A 147 -11.61 -12.77 4.67
N GLU A 148 -11.68 -13.08 3.38
CA GLU A 148 -11.17 -14.35 2.84
C GLU A 148 -9.66 -14.49 3.03
N TYR A 149 -8.91 -13.39 2.93
CA TYR A 149 -7.47 -13.41 3.11
C TYR A 149 -7.04 -13.36 4.58
N PHE A 150 -7.77 -12.61 5.39
CA PHE A 150 -7.45 -12.43 6.80
C PHE A 150 -7.73 -13.68 7.66
N LYS A 151 -8.69 -14.54 7.26
CA LYS A 151 -9.16 -15.67 8.07
C LYS A 151 -8.05 -16.62 8.59
N ASP A 152 -6.96 -16.77 7.83
CA ASP A 152 -5.86 -17.69 8.16
C ASP A 152 -4.66 -16.97 8.80
N MET A 153 -4.75 -15.65 9.00
CA MET A 153 -3.68 -14.86 9.60
C MET A 153 -3.70 -14.96 11.14
N PRO A 154 -2.55 -15.18 11.82
CA PRO A 154 -2.52 -15.44 13.26
C PRO A 154 -2.51 -14.16 14.13
N TRP A 155 -2.81 -13.00 13.55
CA TRP A 155 -2.63 -11.68 14.17
C TRP A 155 -3.89 -10.81 14.04
N VAL A 156 -3.81 -9.54 14.45
CA VAL A 156 -4.95 -8.60 14.40
C VAL A 156 -5.00 -7.83 13.07
N ALA A 157 -6.16 -7.26 12.75
CA ALA A 157 -6.38 -6.38 11.62
C ALA A 157 -7.00 -5.04 12.03
N LEU A 158 -6.71 -4.02 11.23
CA LEU A 158 -7.45 -2.78 11.16
C LEU A 158 -8.74 -3.02 10.37
N ASP A 159 -9.87 -2.47 10.83
CA ASP A 159 -11.17 -2.70 10.17
C ASP A 159 -11.15 -2.23 8.73
N TYR A 160 -11.74 -3.04 7.85
CA TYR A 160 -11.78 -2.72 6.44
C TYR A 160 -12.46 -1.37 6.17
N SER A 161 -13.38 -0.93 7.03
CA SER A 161 -14.04 0.38 6.96
C SER A 161 -13.12 1.55 7.32
N GLU A 162 -12.00 1.34 8.01
CA GLU A 162 -11.01 2.36 8.42
C GLU A 162 -10.09 2.77 7.26
N ARG A 163 -10.70 3.06 6.10
CA ARG A 163 -9.99 3.40 4.86
C ARG A 163 -9.20 4.70 4.98
N ASP A 164 -9.71 5.66 5.74
CA ASP A 164 -9.02 6.93 5.98
C ASP A 164 -7.76 6.71 6.83
N ALA A 165 -7.83 5.91 7.90
CA ALA A 165 -6.66 5.57 8.71
C ALA A 165 -5.60 4.82 7.89
N LYS A 166 -6.02 3.87 7.05
CA LYS A 166 -5.14 3.18 6.10
C LYS A 166 -4.45 4.15 5.13
N GLU A 167 -5.21 5.11 4.59
CA GLU A 167 -4.71 6.13 3.67
C GLU A 167 -3.70 7.07 4.34
N ILE A 168 -3.97 7.51 5.57
CA ILE A 168 -3.05 8.33 6.37
C ILE A 168 -1.73 7.59 6.59
N LEU A 169 -1.78 6.34 7.06
CA LEU A 169 -0.56 5.55 7.26
C LEU A 169 0.23 5.39 5.96
N SER A 170 -0.45 5.09 4.84
CA SER A 170 0.21 4.97 3.54
C SER A 170 0.90 6.27 3.13
N ARG A 171 0.24 7.43 3.30
CA ARG A 171 0.81 8.74 2.95
C ARG A 171 1.93 9.19 3.89
N VAL A 172 1.78 9.01 5.20
CA VAL A 172 2.80 9.36 6.21
C VAL A 172 4.08 8.57 5.96
N PHE A 173 3.97 7.27 5.69
CA PHE A 173 5.14 6.42 5.53
C PHE A 173 5.61 6.25 4.08
N GLY A 174 4.86 6.74 3.10
CA GLY A 174 5.20 6.62 1.68
C GLY A 174 5.03 5.19 1.14
N VAL A 175 4.01 4.47 1.61
CA VAL A 175 3.71 3.11 1.17
C VAL A 175 3.12 3.14 -0.25
N GLY A 176 4.00 3.00 -1.25
CA GLY A 176 3.62 2.98 -2.67
C GLY A 176 3.33 1.58 -3.23
N GLY A 177 3.71 0.51 -2.51
CA GLY A 177 3.58 -0.87 -2.96
C GLY A 177 3.34 -1.86 -1.82
N ILE A 178 2.90 -3.06 -2.18
CA ILE A 178 2.65 -4.17 -1.26
C ILE A 178 3.37 -5.45 -1.77
N PRO A 179 3.85 -6.34 -0.88
CA PRO A 179 3.75 -6.26 0.57
C PRO A 179 4.73 -5.24 1.19
N THR A 180 4.25 -4.44 2.14
CA THR A 180 5.08 -3.54 2.97
C THR A 180 4.87 -3.86 4.44
N LEU A 181 5.93 -3.99 5.21
CA LEU A 181 5.87 -4.19 6.67
C LEU A 181 6.66 -3.09 7.35
N LEU A 182 5.96 -2.23 8.09
CA LEU A 182 6.58 -1.23 8.95
C LEU A 182 6.77 -1.85 10.34
N LEU A 183 7.95 -1.71 10.94
CA LEU A 183 8.21 -2.18 12.30
C LEU A 183 8.26 -1.01 13.26
N PHE A 184 7.52 -1.11 14.35
CA PHE A 184 7.46 -0.15 15.43
C PHE A 184 7.94 -0.78 16.73
N ASP A 185 8.66 0.00 17.54
CA ASP A 185 9.16 -0.43 18.84
C ASP A 185 8.00 -0.48 19.86
N THR A 186 8.31 -1.04 21.03
CA THR A 186 7.45 -1.21 22.21
C THR A 186 6.81 0.07 22.72
N ASP A 187 7.36 1.24 22.39
CA ASP A 187 6.83 2.56 22.71
C ASP A 187 6.01 3.20 21.55
N GLY A 188 5.97 2.54 20.40
CA GLY A 188 5.23 2.96 19.20
C GLY A 188 6.03 3.86 18.25
N THR A 189 7.34 4.04 18.46
CA THR A 189 8.23 4.73 17.53
C THR A 189 8.57 3.84 16.33
N LEU A 190 8.77 4.44 15.15
CA LEU A 190 9.14 3.68 13.95
C LEU A 190 10.59 3.22 14.04
N MET A 191 10.81 1.91 13.91
CA MET A 191 12.14 1.32 13.80
C MET A 191 12.61 1.31 12.35
N THR A 192 11.81 0.74 11.45
CA THR A 192 12.16 0.58 10.03
C THR A 192 10.93 0.45 9.15
N LYS A 193 11.03 0.94 7.90
CA LYS A 193 10.03 0.71 6.85
C LYS A 193 10.32 -0.55 6.02
N GLU A 194 11.47 -1.16 6.23
CA GLU A 194 12.00 -2.30 5.48
C GLU A 194 11.75 -3.63 6.22
N GLY A 195 10.68 -3.72 7.03
CA GLY A 195 10.38 -4.91 7.82
C GLY A 195 10.22 -6.19 6.99
N ARG A 196 9.81 -6.07 5.72
CA ARG A 196 9.76 -7.20 4.78
C ARG A 196 11.16 -7.82 4.61
N GLU A 197 12.17 -6.99 4.38
CA GLU A 197 13.58 -7.39 4.22
C GLU A 197 14.09 -8.07 5.49
N VAL A 198 13.74 -7.52 6.67
CA VAL A 198 14.10 -8.08 7.98
C VAL A 198 13.62 -9.52 8.09
N VAL A 199 12.34 -9.75 7.78
CA VAL A 199 11.71 -11.06 7.87
C VAL A 199 12.33 -12.06 6.89
N MET A 200 12.71 -11.59 5.69
CA MET A 200 13.29 -12.42 4.63
C MET A 200 14.76 -12.77 4.86
N THR A 201 15.56 -11.90 5.48
CA THR A 201 17.03 -12.01 5.45
C THR A 201 17.69 -12.31 6.80
N LEU A 202 16.98 -12.21 7.93
CA LEU A 202 17.60 -12.30 9.26
C LEU A 202 17.09 -13.47 10.11
N ALA A 203 18.04 -14.03 10.88
CA ALA A 203 17.77 -14.96 11.97
C ALA A 203 17.15 -14.18 13.15
N TYR A 204 16.27 -14.86 13.88
CA TYR A 204 15.19 -14.23 14.63
C TYR A 204 15.58 -13.84 16.06
N ASP A 205 15.51 -12.53 16.38
CA ASP A 205 15.38 -11.91 17.72
C ASP A 205 16.24 -10.65 18.01
N ASP A 206 17.01 -10.16 17.04
CA ASP A 206 17.91 -9.03 17.25
C ASP A 206 17.50 -7.73 16.54
N TRP A 207 16.32 -7.20 16.92
CA TRP A 207 15.78 -5.96 16.37
C TRP A 207 16.70 -4.76 16.63
N ALA A 208 17.49 -4.81 17.71
CA ALA A 208 18.48 -3.79 18.06
C ALA A 208 19.75 -3.89 17.19
N GLU A 209 20.20 -5.11 16.86
CA GLU A 209 21.28 -5.29 15.91
C GLU A 209 20.85 -5.05 14.45
N PHE A 210 19.56 -5.04 14.12
CA PHE A 210 19.11 -4.84 12.73
C PHE A 210 19.69 -3.57 12.10
N GLU A 211 19.51 -2.41 12.73
CA GLU A 211 20.00 -1.15 12.17
C GLU A 211 21.54 -1.12 12.14
N THR A 212 22.21 -1.71 13.14
CA THR A 212 23.67 -1.81 13.18
C THR A 212 24.21 -2.72 12.05
N LYS A 213 23.62 -3.90 11.86
CA LYS A 213 23.97 -4.86 10.82
C LYS A 213 23.59 -4.36 9.43
N LYS A 214 22.45 -3.68 9.29
CA LYS A 214 22.01 -3.03 8.05
C LYS A 214 22.99 -1.94 7.65
N ARG A 215 23.35 -1.05 8.59
CA ARG A 215 24.37 -0.04 8.35
C ARG A 215 25.71 -0.66 8.00
N ALA A 216 26.15 -1.70 8.71
CA ALA A 216 27.39 -2.41 8.39
C ALA A 216 27.35 -3.08 7.00
N ARG A 217 26.23 -3.69 6.59
CA ARG A 217 26.05 -4.26 5.24
C ARG A 217 26.06 -3.17 4.17
N GLN A 218 25.36 -2.06 4.40
CA GLN A 218 25.32 -0.92 3.47
C GLN A 218 26.68 -0.24 3.36
N GLU A 219 27.43 -0.12 4.47
CA GLU A 219 28.80 0.40 4.47
C GLU A 219 29.77 -0.56 3.77
N ASP A 220 29.65 -1.88 3.98
CA ASP A 220 30.43 -2.90 3.26
C ASP A 220 30.10 -2.90 1.76
N GLU A 221 28.83 -2.83 1.40
CA GLU A 221 28.38 -2.73 0.01
C GLU A 221 28.87 -1.44 -0.62
N ALA A 222 28.69 -0.29 0.03
CA ALA A 222 29.20 1.00 -0.45
C ALA A 222 30.74 0.99 -0.58
N ARG A 223 31.46 0.31 0.31
CA ARG A 223 32.91 0.12 0.22
C ARG A 223 33.28 -0.75 -0.99
N LYS A 224 32.55 -1.82 -1.26
CA LYS A 224 32.78 -2.67 -2.44
C LYS A 224 32.48 -1.88 -3.72
N VAL A 225 31.31 -1.25 -3.78
CA VAL A 225 30.84 -0.46 -4.93
C VAL A 225 31.70 0.79 -5.21
N SER A 226 32.30 1.40 -4.18
CA SER A 226 33.19 2.55 -4.38
C SER A 226 34.48 2.19 -5.12
N THR A 227 34.91 0.92 -5.05
CA THR A 227 36.07 0.42 -5.80
C THR A 227 35.71 -0.10 -7.21
N MET A 228 34.41 -0.24 -7.52
CA MET A 228 33.97 -0.74 -8.81
C MET A 228 34.02 0.36 -9.89
N PRO A 229 34.38 0.01 -11.15
CA PRO A 229 34.41 0.95 -12.28
C PRO A 229 33.08 1.66 -12.51
N ASP A 230 33.07 2.93 -12.92
CA ASP A 230 31.83 3.65 -13.22
C ASP A 230 31.09 3.11 -14.45
N GLU A 231 31.81 2.38 -15.32
CA GLU A 231 31.29 1.72 -16.50
C GLU A 231 31.61 0.23 -16.48
N ALA A 232 30.66 -0.61 -16.87
CA ALA A 232 30.82 -2.05 -16.94
C ALA A 232 30.30 -2.58 -18.28
N GLN A 233 31.05 -3.49 -18.90
CA GLN A 233 30.59 -4.29 -20.01
C GLN A 233 30.46 -5.73 -19.54
N VAL A 234 29.29 -6.34 -19.73
CA VAL A 234 28.99 -7.70 -19.24
C VAL A 234 28.63 -8.59 -20.41
N GLU A 235 29.04 -9.85 -20.37
CA GLU A 235 28.79 -10.79 -21.47
C GLU A 235 27.28 -10.98 -21.75
N ALA A 236 26.45 -10.88 -20.71
CA ALA A 236 25.00 -10.98 -20.81
C ALA A 236 24.32 -9.76 -21.46
N HIS A 237 25.04 -8.66 -21.73
CA HIS A 237 24.46 -7.42 -22.24
C HIS A 237 25.40 -6.63 -23.17
N GLU A 238 24.92 -6.26 -24.35
CA GLU A 238 25.74 -5.65 -25.41
C GLU A 238 26.19 -4.21 -25.10
N HIS A 239 25.34 -3.39 -24.49
CA HIS A 239 25.66 -1.99 -24.20
C HIS A 239 26.52 -1.84 -22.93
N VAL A 240 27.27 -0.75 -22.87
CA VAL A 240 27.96 -0.34 -21.64
C VAL A 240 26.94 0.07 -20.59
N LEU A 241 27.05 -0.50 -19.40
CA LEU A 241 26.27 -0.16 -18.23
C LEU A 241 26.98 0.93 -17.43
N LYS A 242 26.22 1.89 -16.91
CA LYS A 242 26.74 2.94 -16.05
C LYS A 242 26.29 2.72 -14.62
N LYS A 243 27.24 2.79 -13.68
CA LYS A 243 26.93 2.85 -12.24
C LYS A 243 26.22 4.17 -11.96
N LEU A 244 25.03 4.12 -11.35
CA LEU A 244 24.36 5.35 -10.97
C LEU A 244 25.17 6.11 -9.90
N PRO A 245 25.25 7.46 -9.98
CA PRO A 245 26.07 8.27 -9.08
C PRO A 245 25.52 8.34 -7.65
N HIS A 246 24.31 7.81 -7.42
CA HIS A 246 23.62 7.82 -6.14
C HIS A 246 22.93 6.48 -5.90
N VAL A 247 22.75 6.14 -4.62
CA VAL A 247 21.94 5.01 -4.18
C VAL A 247 20.51 5.17 -4.72
N TYR A 248 20.07 4.21 -5.52
CA TYR A 248 18.72 4.18 -6.07
C TYR A 248 17.70 4.02 -4.94
N ARG A 249 16.73 4.93 -4.88
CA ARG A 249 15.75 5.02 -3.77
C ARG A 249 14.50 4.17 -3.99
N GLY A 250 14.49 3.31 -5.00
CA GLY A 250 13.40 2.41 -5.33
C GLY A 250 13.85 0.94 -5.35
N VAL A 251 12.93 0.08 -5.79
CA VAL A 251 13.22 -1.31 -6.14
C VAL A 251 13.42 -1.38 -7.65
N TYR A 252 14.42 -2.14 -8.09
CA TYR A 252 14.64 -2.44 -9.51
C TYR A 252 14.72 -3.96 -9.71
N GLY A 253 14.45 -4.44 -10.91
CA GLY A 253 14.69 -5.84 -11.27
C GLY A 253 16.13 -5.98 -11.75
N CYS A 254 16.86 -6.99 -11.29
CA CYS A 254 18.16 -7.31 -11.88
C CYS A 254 17.99 -8.31 -13.01
N ASP A 255 18.39 -7.92 -14.22
CA ASP A 255 18.29 -8.75 -15.42
C ASP A 255 19.35 -9.87 -15.49
N VAL A 256 20.33 -9.89 -14.57
CA VAL A 256 21.33 -10.98 -14.47
C VAL A 256 20.81 -12.15 -13.66
N CYS A 257 20.16 -11.88 -12.53
CA CYS A 257 19.75 -12.91 -11.58
C CYS A 257 18.22 -13.03 -11.44
N GLU A 258 17.48 -12.19 -12.15
CA GLU A 258 16.00 -12.15 -12.17
C GLU A 258 15.36 -11.90 -10.80
N THR A 259 16.11 -11.28 -9.87
CA THR A 259 15.61 -10.91 -8.55
C THR A 259 15.56 -9.40 -8.35
N GLU A 260 14.70 -8.95 -7.45
CA GLU A 260 14.58 -7.54 -7.06
C GLU A 260 15.84 -7.06 -6.32
N GLY A 261 16.30 -5.86 -6.64
CA GLY A 261 17.38 -5.14 -5.97
C GLY A 261 16.93 -3.81 -5.39
N GLN A 262 17.68 -3.32 -4.41
CA GLN A 262 17.59 -1.97 -3.88
C GLN A 262 18.99 -1.40 -3.73
N GLY A 263 19.13 -0.08 -3.76
CA GLY A 263 20.41 0.57 -3.50
C GLY A 263 21.26 0.83 -4.74
N TRP A 264 22.51 0.38 -4.76
CA TRP A 264 23.40 0.64 -5.91
C TRP A 264 22.95 -0.17 -7.13
N VAL A 265 23.03 0.40 -8.33
CA VAL A 265 22.61 -0.24 -9.58
C VAL A 265 23.50 0.19 -10.74
N TYR A 266 23.75 -0.73 -11.65
CA TYR A 266 24.28 -0.46 -12.98
C TYR A 266 23.13 -0.46 -13.96
N HIS A 267 22.98 0.65 -14.68
CA HIS A 267 21.86 0.92 -15.57
C HIS A 267 22.35 1.11 -17.01
N CYS A 268 21.65 0.49 -17.96
CA CYS A 268 21.82 0.78 -19.37
C CYS A 268 20.90 1.93 -19.81
N GLU A 269 21.47 3.09 -20.12
CA GLU A 269 20.71 4.24 -20.63
C GLU A 269 20.04 3.99 -21.99
N HIS A 270 20.48 2.97 -22.74
CA HIS A 270 19.97 2.68 -24.08
C HIS A 270 18.71 1.81 -24.10
N CYS A 271 18.59 0.86 -23.17
CA CYS A 271 17.52 -0.14 -23.20
C CYS A 271 16.88 -0.42 -21.84
N GLY A 272 17.34 0.24 -20.77
CA GLY A 272 16.76 0.10 -19.44
C GLY A 272 17.17 -1.17 -18.69
N TRP A 273 18.18 -1.89 -19.16
CA TRP A 273 18.72 -3.07 -18.50
C TRP A 273 19.41 -2.69 -17.18
N ASP A 274 19.04 -3.36 -16.10
CA ASP A 274 19.47 -3.08 -14.74
C ASP A 274 20.16 -4.29 -14.12
N ALA A 275 21.26 -4.05 -13.39
CA ALA A 275 21.92 -5.13 -12.66
C ALA A 275 22.46 -4.72 -11.30
N HIS A 276 22.43 -5.68 -10.37
CA HIS A 276 23.12 -5.54 -9.09
C HIS A 276 24.63 -5.39 -9.35
N PRO A 277 25.32 -4.47 -8.65
CA PRO A 277 26.78 -4.34 -8.76
C PRO A 277 27.53 -5.67 -8.54
N LEU A 278 27.08 -6.46 -7.55
CA LEU A 278 27.66 -7.77 -7.25
C LEU A 278 27.30 -8.86 -8.26
N CYS A 279 26.27 -8.68 -9.09
CA CYS A 279 25.96 -9.60 -10.18
C CYS A 279 26.87 -9.38 -11.39
N ILE A 280 27.41 -8.17 -11.54
CA ILE A 280 28.37 -7.80 -12.61
C ILE A 280 29.78 -8.26 -12.25
N PHE A 281 30.22 -7.98 -11.01
CA PHE A 281 31.59 -8.22 -10.56
C PHE A 281 31.67 -9.38 -9.55
N LYS A 282 31.06 -10.52 -9.87
CA LYS A 282 31.18 -11.73 -9.03
C LYS A 282 32.68 -12.08 -8.90
N ASP A 283 33.21 -11.98 -7.69
CA ASP A 283 34.57 -12.37 -7.27
C ASP A 283 35.76 -11.48 -7.68
N THR A 284 35.67 -10.16 -7.49
CA THR A 284 36.85 -9.28 -7.30
C THR A 284 37.06 -8.86 -5.86
#